data_AF-A0A3D3I1F2-F1
#
_entry.id   AF-A0A3D3I1F2-F1
#
_cell.length_a   1.000
_cell.length_b   1.000
_cell.length_c   1.000
_cell.angle_alpha   90.00
_cell.angle_beta   90.00
_cell.angle_gamma   90.00
#
_symmetry.space_group_name_H-M   'P 1'
#
loop_
_entity.id
_entity.type
_entity.pdbx_description
1 polymer ?
#
loop_
_entity_poly.entity_id
_entity_poly.type
_entity_poly.pdbx_seq_one_letter_code
_entity_poly.pdbx_strand_id
1 'polypeptide(L)' 'QSLIADLIRGGVTGVKGYVSEPYTFAMADPQVLFDRYTRGYTLAESFYAASPILKWKDLVIG' A
#
# COMPACT_ATOMS: atom_id res chain seq x y z
N GLN A 1 -6.56 -0.41 15.35
CA GLN A 1 -5.74 -0.25 14.14
C GLN A 1 -6.69 0.14 13.00
N SER A 2 -6.45 1.25 12.29
CA SER A 2 -7.32 1.70 11.21
C SER A 2 -7.15 0.82 9.97
N LEU A 3 -8.26 0.37 9.37
CA LEU A 3 -8.26 -0.43 8.15
C LEU A 3 -8.29 0.50 6.92
N ILE A 4 -8.02 -0.05 5.72
CA ILE A 4 -8.06 0.74 4.49
C ILE A 4 -9.41 1.46 4.28
N ALA A 5 -10.51 0.84 4.72
CA ALA A 5 -11.85 1.43 4.66
C ALA A 5 -12.01 2.69 5.51
N ASP A 6 -11.29 2.77 6.64
CA ASP A 6 -11.35 3.96 7.51
C ASP A 6 -10.61 5.14 6.88
N LEU A 7 -9.54 4.86 6.13
CA LEU A 7 -8.78 5.87 5.39
C LEU A 7 -9.61 6.44 4.23
N ILE A 8 -10.32 5.58 3.49
CA ILE A 8 -11.25 6.02 2.43
C ILE A 8 -12.39 6.85 3.03
N ARG A 9 -12.98 6.41 4.15
CA ARG A 9 -14.02 7.18 4.86
C ARG A 9 -13.52 8.55 5.32
N GLY A 10 -12.23 8.66 5.66
CA GLY A 10 -11.54 9.91 5.96
C GLY A 10 -11.26 10.82 4.76
N GLY A 11 -11.64 10.40 3.54
CA GLY A 11 -11.44 11.17 2.32
C GLY A 11 -10.10 10.94 1.62
N VAL A 12 -9.34 9.92 2.01
CA VAL A 12 -8.09 9.57 1.32
C VAL A 12 -8.42 8.98 -0.05
N THR A 13 -7.90 9.61 -1.10
CA THR A 13 -8.11 9.17 -2.49
C THR A 13 -7.03 8.21 -2.99
N GLY A 14 -5.83 8.23 -2.38
CA GLY A 14 -4.69 7.39 -2.76
C GLY A 14 -4.06 6.72 -1.54
N VAL A 15 -4.22 5.40 -1.38
CA VAL A 15 -3.72 4.64 -0.24
C VAL A 15 -3.45 3.18 -0.55
N LYS A 16 -2.35 2.65 0.00
CA LYS A 16 -2.16 1.21 0.21
C LYS A 16 -2.53 0.86 1.64
N GLY A 17 -3.37 -0.14 1.82
CA GLY A 17 -3.75 -0.62 3.14
C GLY A 17 -4.17 -2.08 3.12
N TYR A 18 -4.65 -2.55 4.26
CA TYR A 18 -5.04 -3.94 4.45
C TYR A 18 -6.49 -4.05 4.93
N VAL A 19 -7.17 -5.12 4.50
CA VAL A 19 -8.56 -5.41 4.89
C VAL A 19 -8.66 -5.93 6.33
N SER A 20 -7.60 -6.56 6.83
CA SER A 20 -7.45 -6.97 8.24
C SER A 20 -5.98 -6.93 8.62
N GLU A 21 -5.67 -7.05 9.91
CA GLU A 21 -4.29 -6.98 10.43
C GLU A 21 -3.37 -7.94 9.65
N PRO A 22 -2.35 -7.39 8.97
CA PRO A 22 -1.35 -8.19 8.28
C PRO A 22 -0.25 -8.60 9.26
N TYR A 23 0.49 -9.65 8.92
CA TYR A 23 1.77 -9.89 9.56
C TYR A 23 2.81 -8.85 9.13
N THR A 24 3.75 -8.54 10.01
CA THR A 24 4.82 -7.54 9.78
C THR A 24 5.62 -7.80 8.50
N PHE A 25 5.77 -9.05 8.08
CA PHE A 25 6.49 -9.41 6.85
C PHE A 25 5.72 -9.07 5.55
N ALA A 26 4.41 -8.81 5.63
CA ALA A 26 3.59 -8.45 4.48
C ALA A 26 3.54 -6.93 4.23
N MET A 27 4.24 -6.14 5.05
CA MET A 27 4.32 -4.69 4.90
C MET A 27 5.16 -4.30 3.67
N ALA A 28 4.77 -3.21 3.02
CA ALA A 28 5.52 -2.68 1.89
C ALA A 28 6.92 -2.22 2.34
N ASP A 29 7.95 -2.53 1.56
CA ASP A 29 9.29 -2.01 1.83
C ASP A 29 9.35 -0.50 1.49
N PRO A 30 9.56 0.39 2.48
CA PRO A 30 9.61 1.83 2.25
C PRO A 30 10.78 2.25 1.36
N GLN A 31 11.91 1.52 1.38
CA GLN A 31 13.06 1.85 0.55
C GLN A 31 12.73 1.66 -0.93
N VAL A 32 12.05 0.55 -1.26
CA VAL A 32 11.60 0.28 -2.63
C VAL A 32 10.46 1.23 -3.03
N LEU A 33 9.51 1.48 -2.12
CA LEU A 33 8.36 2.34 -2.38
C LEU A 33 8.77 3.77 -2.75
N PHE A 34 9.56 4.43 -1.89
CA PHE A 34 9.93 5.82 -2.11
C PHE A 34 10.93 5.97 -3.25
N ASP A 35 11.84 5.00 -3.45
CA ASP A 35 12.72 4.99 -4.61
C ASP A 35 11.93 4.95 -5.93
N ARG A 36 10.91 4.08 -6.03
CA ARG A 36 10.07 4.01 -7.24
C ARG A 36 9.19 5.23 -7.41
N TYR A 37 8.56 5.69 -6.33
CA TYR A 37 7.65 6.83 -6.41
C TYR A 37 8.39 8.12 -6.83
N THR A 38 9.59 8.35 -6.29
CA THR A 38 10.41 9.53 -6.66
C THR A 38 10.98 9.46 -8.08
N ARG A 39 11.07 8.27 -8.67
CA ARG A 39 11.51 8.06 -10.07
C ARG A 39 10.39 8.22 -11.10
N GLY A 40 9.19 8.64 -10.68
CA GLY A 40 8.07 8.93 -11.57
C GLY A 40 7.13 7.76 -11.86
N TYR A 41 7.27 6.65 -11.13
CA TYR A 41 6.29 5.55 -11.21
C TYR A 41 4.97 5.96 -10.56
N THR A 42 3.87 5.38 -11.02
CA THR A 42 2.56 5.62 -10.42
C THR A 42 2.52 5.09 -8.97
N LEU A 43 1.53 5.57 -8.20
CA LEU A 43 1.29 5.08 -6.85
C LEU A 43 1.07 3.55 -6.84
N ALA A 44 0.29 3.03 -7.78
CA ALA A 44 0.03 1.61 -7.93
C ALA A 44 1.31 0.81 -8.23
N GLU A 45 2.11 1.23 -9.19
CA GLU A 45 3.35 0.54 -9.57
C GLU A 45 4.38 0.53 -8.43
N SER A 46 4.52 1.67 -7.74
CA SER A 46 5.46 1.82 -6.63
C SER A 46 5.08 0.91 -5.47
N PHE A 47 3.78 0.82 -5.15
CA PHE A 47 3.27 -0.04 -4.09
C PHE A 47 3.26 -1.53 -4.46
N TYR A 48 3.09 -1.86 -5.74
CA TYR A 48 3.20 -3.22 -6.26
C TYR A 48 4.64 -3.72 -6.18
N ALA A 49 5.61 -2.93 -6.63
CA ALA A 49 7.03 -3.27 -6.57
C ALA A 49 7.54 -3.44 -5.12
N ALA A 50 6.98 -2.68 -4.18
CA ALA A 50 7.33 -2.74 -2.77
C ALA A 50 6.54 -3.81 -1.98
N SER A 51 5.57 -4.52 -2.58
CA SER A 51 4.80 -5.58 -1.92
C SER A 51 5.53 -6.92 -1.96
N PRO A 52 5.97 -7.48 -0.81
CA PRO A 52 6.54 -8.83 -0.78
C PRO A 52 5.48 -9.93 -0.94
N ILE A 53 4.23 -9.66 -0.57
CA ILE A 53 3.10 -10.58 -0.68
C ILE A 53 2.00 -9.88 -1.48
N LEU A 54 1.56 -10.53 -2.55
CA LEU A 54 0.47 -10.08 -3.42
C LEU A 54 -0.71 -11.04 -3.28
N LYS A 55 -1.94 -10.53 -3.50
CA LYS A 55 -3.20 -11.30 -3.50
C LYS A 55 -3.59 -11.90 -2.15
N TRP A 56 -3.22 -11.26 -1.04
CA TRP A 56 -3.64 -11.70 0.28
C TRP A 56 -4.68 -10.75 0.88
N LYS A 57 -4.20 -9.75 1.62
CA LYS A 57 -5.03 -8.75 2.31
C LYS A 57 -4.74 -7.34 1.83
N ASP A 58 -3.80 -7.18 0.90
CA ASP A 58 -3.31 -5.90 0.41
C ASP A 58 -4.22 -5.31 -0.66
N LEU A 59 -4.50 -4.02 -0.54
CA LEU A 59 -5.25 -3.25 -1.52
C LEU A 59 -4.54 -1.92 -1.74
N VAL A 60 -4.46 -1.50 -3.00
CA VAL A 60 -3.99 -0.17 -3.41
C VAL A 60 -5.15 0.50 -4.14
N ILE A 61 -5.52 1.69 -3.69
CA ILE A 61 -6.60 2.51 -4.24
C ILE A 61 -6.00 3.88 -4.55
N GLY A 62 -6.26 4.45 -5.74
CA GLY A 62 -5.64 5.69 -6.20
C GLY A 62 -6.00 6.03 -7.62
#